data_AF-A0A1V4II07-F1
#
_entry.id   AF-A0A1V4II07-F1
#
_cell.length_a   1.000
_cell.length_b   1.000
_cell.length_c   1.000
_cell.angle_alpha   90.00
_cell.angle_beta   90.00
_cell.angle_gamma   90.00
#
_symmetry.space_group_name_H-M   'P 1'
#
loop_
_entity.id
_entity.type
_entity.pdbx_description
1 polymer ?
#
loop_
_entity_poly.entity_id
_entity_poly.type
_entity_poly.pdbx_seq_one_letter_code
_entity_poly.pdbx_strand_id
1 'polypeptide(L)'
;MKYFLTWEEAFKSGVSLVGGKGWNLGRLDRYGFSIPKGVVLTALAYDEYMKHNQLEELISSFASSITLKNLDKTDVKNRLAQIREKIMRRIPNS
;
A
#
# COMPACT_ATOMS: atom_id res chain seq x y z
N MET A 1 10.30 14.40 1.96
CA MET A 1 10.40 12.99 2.41
C MET A 1 10.62 12.10 1.19
N LYS A 2 11.27 10.93 1.35
CA LYS A 2 11.56 10.00 0.23
C LYS A 2 10.42 8.98 0.05
N TYR A 3 9.98 8.78 -1.19
CA TYR A 3 8.98 7.74 -1.52
C TYR A 3 9.60 6.36 -1.73
N PHE A 4 10.85 6.30 -2.16
CA PHE A 4 11.61 5.06 -2.34
C PHE A 4 12.76 5.02 -1.35
N LEU A 5 12.94 3.87 -0.71
CA LEU A 5 14.03 3.61 0.23
C LEU A 5 14.84 2.40 -0.22
N THR A 6 16.16 2.49 -0.14
CA THR A 6 17.04 1.31 -0.29
C THR A 6 16.82 0.30 0.84
N TRP A 7 17.41 -0.89 0.75
CA TRP A 7 17.39 -1.88 1.84
C TRP A 7 17.97 -1.33 3.15
N GLU A 8 19.08 -0.59 3.07
CA GLU A 8 19.68 0.06 4.24
C GLU A 8 18.73 1.10 4.86
N GLU A 9 18.11 1.95 4.03
CA GLU A 9 17.16 2.95 4.49
C GLU A 9 15.89 2.33 5.07
N ALA A 10 15.40 1.23 4.47
CA ALA A 10 14.23 0.49 4.92
C ALA A 10 14.48 -0.15 6.30
N PHE A 11 15.66 -0.71 6.55
CA PHE A 11 16.05 -1.21 7.87
C PHE A 11 15.99 -0.12 8.94
N LYS A 12 16.55 1.07 8.64
CA LYS A 12 16.58 2.22 9.56
C LYS A 12 15.20 2.84 9.82
N SER A 13 14.29 2.73 8.86
CA SER A 13 12.96 3.38 8.91
C SER A 13 11.92 2.62 9.71
N GLY A 14 12.12 1.31 9.94
CA GLY A 14 11.21 0.49 10.73
C GLY A 14 9.91 0.09 10.02
N VAL A 15 9.20 -0.86 10.62
CA VAL A 15 8.03 -1.55 10.04
C VAL A 15 6.91 -0.58 9.66
N SER A 16 6.70 0.49 10.42
CA SER A 16 5.59 1.43 10.16
C SER A 16 5.70 2.14 8.81
N LEU A 17 6.92 2.41 8.31
CA LEU A 17 7.11 3.12 7.04
C LEU A 17 7.26 2.18 5.83
N VAL A 18 7.84 0.98 6.03
CA VAL A 18 8.20 0.05 4.95
C VAL A 18 7.47 -1.30 4.98
N GLY A 19 6.61 -1.50 5.98
CA GLY A 19 5.95 -2.78 6.24
C GLY A 19 6.90 -3.87 6.72
N GLY A 20 6.33 -4.99 7.18
CA GLY A 20 7.11 -6.10 7.74
C GLY A 20 8.03 -6.78 6.72
N LYS A 21 7.60 -6.87 5.45
CA LYS A 21 8.40 -7.46 4.37
C LYS A 21 9.58 -6.58 3.99
N GLY A 22 9.35 -5.28 3.74
CA GLY A 22 10.40 -4.33 3.39
C GLY A 22 11.44 -4.21 4.51
N TRP A 23 10.98 -4.16 5.76
CA TRP A 23 11.88 -4.14 6.92
C TRP A 23 12.72 -5.43 7.04
N ASN A 24 12.11 -6.61 6.83
CA ASN A 24 12.84 -7.87 6.86
C ASN A 24 13.85 -8.02 5.71
N LEU A 25 13.54 -7.55 4.50
CA LEU A 25 14.52 -7.51 3.41
C LEU A 25 15.70 -6.59 3.74
N GLY A 26 15.45 -5.43 4.34
CA GLY A 26 16.50 -4.54 4.86
C GLY A 26 17.37 -5.22 5.94
N ARG A 27 16.78 -6.07 6.79
CA ARG A 27 17.55 -6.88 7.76
C ARG A 27 18.43 -7.91 7.08
N LEU A 28 17.91 -8.63 6.08
CA LEU A 28 18.68 -9.63 5.33
C LEU A 28 19.89 -8.98 4.62
N ASP A 29 19.68 -7.84 3.98
CA ASP A 29 20.75 -7.03 3.38
C ASP A 29 21.82 -6.65 4.40
N ARG A 30 21.40 -6.09 5.55
CA ARG A 30 22.29 -5.71 6.66
C ARG A 30 23.12 -6.87 7.20
N TYR A 31 22.56 -8.07 7.26
CA TYR A 31 23.25 -9.26 7.77
C TYR A 31 24.05 -10.01 6.71
N GLY A 32 24.19 -9.46 5.49
CA GLY A 32 25.06 -9.99 4.46
C GLY A 32 24.49 -11.18 3.68
N PHE A 33 23.17 -11.38 3.72
CA PHE A 33 22.53 -12.38 2.88
C PHE A 33 22.55 -11.92 1.41
N SER A 34 22.81 -12.86 0.50
CA SER A 34 22.68 -12.59 -0.94
C SER A 34 21.20 -12.51 -1.31
N ILE A 35 20.71 -11.29 -1.51
CA ILE A 35 19.35 -10.99 -1.95
C ILE A 35 19.37 -10.14 -3.22
N PRO A 36 18.30 -10.14 -4.03
CA PRO A 36 18.19 -9.22 -5.15
C PRO A 36 18.25 -7.76 -4.70
N LYS A 37 18.88 -6.92 -5.52
CA LYS A 37 18.82 -5.46 -5.34
C LYS A 37 17.37 -4.99 -5.48
N GLY A 38 16.99 -3.99 -4.69
CA GLY A 38 15.68 -3.38 -4.80
C GLY A 38 15.49 -2.22 -3.83
N VAL A 39 14.25 -1.73 -3.83
CA VAL A 39 13.81 -0.61 -3.00
C VAL A 39 12.42 -0.89 -2.44
N VAL A 40 12.06 -0.20 -1.36
CA VAL A 40 10.70 -0.19 -0.81
C VAL A 40 10.00 1.10 -1.21
N LEU A 41 8.76 0.99 -1.71
CA LEU A 41 7.83 2.11 -1.79
C LEU A 41 7.21 2.33 -0.40
N THR A 42 7.37 3.53 0.16
CA THR A 42 6.94 3.84 1.53
C THR A 42 5.42 3.89 1.70
N ALA A 43 4.93 3.65 2.92
CA ALA A 43 3.53 3.87 3.29
C ALA A 43 3.09 5.32 3.04
N LEU A 44 4.00 6.30 3.23
CA LEU A 44 3.73 7.70 2.89
C LEU A 44 3.37 7.89 1.41
N ALA A 45 4.10 7.22 0.50
CA ALA A 45 3.80 7.31 -0.93
C ALA A 45 2.41 6.75 -1.26
N TYR A 46 1.98 5.71 -0.54
CA TYR A 46 0.63 5.19 -0.62
C TYR A 46 -0.39 6.21 -0.10
N ASP A 47 -0.18 6.79 1.07
CA ASP A 47 -1.09 7.79 1.66
C ASP A 47 -1.27 9.00 0.73
N GLU A 48 -0.18 9.54 0.19
CA GLU A 48 -0.21 10.65 -0.77
C GLU A 48 -0.96 10.27 -2.06
N TYR A 49 -0.75 9.06 -2.57
CA TYR A 49 -1.47 8.55 -3.73
C TYR A 49 -2.98 8.47 -3.46
N MET A 50 -3.39 7.93 -2.30
CA MET A 50 -4.79 7.79 -1.95
C MET A 50 -5.49 9.15 -1.78
N LYS A 51 -4.80 10.12 -1.15
CA LYS A 51 -5.28 11.50 -0.98
C LYS A 51 -5.43 12.23 -2.30
N HIS A 52 -4.38 12.21 -3.13
CA HIS A 52 -4.37 12.90 -4.41
C HIS A 52 -5.52 12.44 -5.32
N ASN A 53 -5.84 11.14 -5.29
CA ASN A 53 -6.91 10.55 -6.10
C ASN A 53 -8.29 10.57 -5.40
N GLN A 54 -8.42 11.22 -4.23
CA GLN A 54 -9.68 11.32 -3.46
C GLN A 54 -10.31 9.95 -3.18
N LEU A 55 -9.48 8.91 -3.02
CA LEU A 55 -9.93 7.54 -2.82
C LEU A 55 -10.30 7.24 -1.37
N GLU A 56 -9.88 8.08 -0.43
CA GLU A 56 -10.17 7.92 1.00
C GLU A 56 -11.67 7.94 1.30
N GLU A 57 -12.41 8.92 0.76
CA GLU A 57 -13.86 9.04 0.98
C GLU A 57 -14.63 7.85 0.39
N LEU A 58 -14.23 7.41 -0.80
CA LEU A 58 -14.82 6.24 -1.45
C LEU A 58 -14.62 4.98 -0.60
N ILE A 59 -13.41 4.75 -0.12
CA ILE A 59 -13.10 3.56 0.69
C ILE A 59 -13.82 3.63 2.04
N SER A 60 -13.85 4.80 2.68
CA SER A 60 -14.50 5.00 3.98
C SER A 60 -16.03 4.80 3.89
N SER A 61 -16.68 5.37 2.87
CA SER A 61 -18.11 5.18 2.62
C SER A 61 -18.44 3.70 2.34
N PHE A 62 -17.58 3.01 1.58
CA PHE A 62 -17.77 1.59 1.31
C PHE A 62 -17.59 0.73 2.57
N ALA A 63 -16.50 0.93 3.32
CA ALA A 63 -16.22 0.19 4.54
C ALA A 63 -17.36 0.31 5.56
N SER A 64 -17.94 1.51 5.69
CA SER A 64 -19.10 1.78 6.56
C SER A 64 -20.37 1.04 6.12
N SER A 65 -20.48 0.66 4.84
CA SER A 65 -21.64 -0.05 4.29
C SER A 65 -21.54 -1.58 4.37
N ILE A 66 -20.35 -2.12 4.65
CA ILE A 66 -20.14 -3.55 4.81
C ILE A 66 -20.47 -3.97 6.25
N THR A 67 -21.24 -5.04 6.38
CA THR A 67 -21.58 -5.66 7.66
C THR A 67 -21.41 -7.17 7.55
N LEU A 68 -21.26 -7.86 8.69
CA LEU A 68 -21.15 -9.32 8.72
C LEU A 68 -22.30 -10.04 7.98
N LYS A 69 -23.46 -9.38 7.86
CA LYS A 69 -24.68 -9.90 7.23
C LYS A 69 -24.70 -9.77 5.70
N ASN A 70 -23.80 -8.99 5.11
CA ASN A 70 -23.79 -8.72 3.67
C ASN A 70 -22.47 -9.08 2.96
N LEU A 71 -21.47 -9.60 3.67
CA LEU A 71 -20.14 -9.96 3.15
C LEU A 71 -20.18 -10.86 1.91
N ASP A 72 -21.07 -11.85 1.89
CA ASP A 72 -21.14 -12.83 0.79
C ASP A 72 -22.02 -12.39 -0.38
N LYS A 73 -22.66 -11.21 -0.27
CA LYS A 73 -23.51 -10.70 -1.34
C LYS A 73 -22.68 -10.29 -2.55
N THR A 74 -23.20 -10.61 -3.73
CA THR A 74 -22.64 -10.21 -5.03
C THR A 74 -22.35 -8.71 -5.09
N ASP A 75 -23.17 -7.88 -4.43
CA ASP A 75 -23.00 -6.43 -4.36
C ASP A 75 -21.69 -6.00 -3.67
N VAL A 76 -21.28 -6.68 -2.60
CA VAL A 76 -20.03 -6.38 -1.89
C VAL A 76 -18.83 -6.72 -2.78
N LYS A 77 -18.88 -7.87 -3.47
CA LYS A 77 -17.85 -8.28 -4.44
C LYS A 77 -17.74 -7.28 -5.59
N ASN A 78 -18.86 -6.84 -6.14
CA ASN A 78 -18.90 -5.84 -7.22
C ASN A 78 -18.30 -4.50 -6.79
N ARG A 79 -18.63 -4.04 -5.58
CA ARG A 79 -18.07 -2.78 -5.04
C ARG A 79 -16.57 -2.88 -4.74
N LEU A 80 -16.09 -4.02 -4.22
CA LEU A 80 -14.65 -4.28 -4.07
C LEU A 80 -13.91 -4.23 -5.42
N ALA A 81 -14.52 -4.80 -6.47
CA ALA A 81 -13.97 -4.72 -7.82
C ALA A 81 -13.89 -3.27 -8.32
N GLN A 82 -14.93 -2.46 -8.10
CA GLN A 82 -14.94 -1.03 -8.46
C GLN A 82 -13.86 -0.23 -7.72
N ILE A 83 -13.62 -0.50 -6.44
CA ILE A 83 -12.53 0.14 -5.67
C ILE A 83 -11.18 -0.24 -6.27
N ARG A 84 -10.96 -1.54 -6.54
CA ARG A 84 -9.74 -2.02 -7.16
C ARG A 84 -9.50 -1.35 -8.52
N GLU A 85 -10.53 -1.25 -9.36
CA GLU A 85 -10.44 -0.56 -10.65
C GLU A 85 -10.07 0.91 -10.50
N LYS A 86 -10.64 1.61 -9.52
CA LYS A 86 -10.30 3.02 -9.26
C LYS A 86 -8.87 3.21 -8.76
N ILE A 87 -8.36 2.31 -7.91
CA ILE A 87 -6.95 2.28 -7.51
C ILE A 87 -6.04 1.95 -8.71
N MET A 88 -6.52 1.16 -9.66
CA MET A 88 -5.74 0.80 -10.85
C MET A 88 -5.81 1.84 -11.97
N ARG A 89 -6.76 2.78 -11.92
CA ARG A 89 -6.83 3.85 -12.93
C ARG A 89 -5.59 4.73 -12.81
N ARG A 90 -4.95 4.92 -13.95
CA ARG A 90 -3.65 5.60 -14.11
C ARG A 90 -3.72 7.02 -13.55
N ILE A 91 -2.67 7.43 -12.84
CA ILE A 91 -2.41 8.86 -12.55
C ILE A 91 -2.33 9.57 -13.92
N PRO A 92 -3.21 10.53 -14.23
CA PRO A 92 -3.03 11.36 -15.41
C PRO A 92 -1.71 12.12 -15.25
N ASN A 93 -0.75 11.80 -16.12
CA ASN A 93 0.54 12.44 -16.36
C ASN A 93 1.09 13.36 -15.25
N SER A 94 2.07 12.83 -14.52
CA SER A 94 3.04 13.57 -13.72
C SER A 94 3.80 14.63 -14.52
#